data_AF-A0AAW1QSH9-F1
#
_entry.id   AF-A0AAW1QSH9-F1
#
_cell.length_a   1.000
_cell.length_b   1.000
_cell.length_c   1.000
_cell.angle_alpha   90.00
_cell.angle_beta   90.00
_cell.angle_gamma   90.00
#
_symmetry.space_group_name_H-M   'P 1'
#
loop_
_entity.id
_entity.type
_entity.pdbx_description
1 polymer ?
#
loop_
_entity_poly.entity_id
_entity_poly.type
_entity_poly.pdbx_seq_one_letter_code
_entity_poly.pdbx_strand_id
1 'polypeptide(L)'
;MSQANGGKWVTVKPKKEPLDKATDVPVQELPQPVTEASCSFFATKDISTLARFALVLINTVFEGVPESLSSKTAPPKAKVGLLLMLSLLLRAAPSSLLPICPDLLGRGRMYTSAGRLPFLLWVLSQTSRGDLGAGIAAWLRILLPQILGAELAATASKASAASSSSGPTAGGEGPPGVHKLAAAGAQSCLDYLDSLLGSRISSSEQVGAAEAAQRGYAYTLVSEGKTVPVHEAVVSPGALETLLRASFSTSSQVASAVRTRLQNRYEELRGMALAGIASGGFSASEEVKLALDTAALAEGNGADEELVQQATRNIVACLAASPAAGAAWESRHKHQLRGSTRVLQHLMATAPRSLRPLLRDAQQRTAFLQLLKTLQQRHRFHLQSGKGWQGAAARASDDACTQLTAKVNGSRGAGGCHLTSGVLLAALVGTALVLLSQNAHIQDLAHEVAQSEAFQAATAPLHDAAAKLAPYADDVNAKLRPYVADVSARVTPYWHQASERVLPYVHSVQEQAAPMLDRISTQLAALLHRAHSH
;
A
#
# COMPACT_ATOMS: atom_id res chain seq x y z
N MET A 1 -35.59 34.79 -38.07
CA MET A 1 -34.24 35.39 -38.24
C MET A 1 -33.91 36.15 -36.96
N SER A 2 -33.05 35.58 -36.12
CA SER A 2 -32.32 36.33 -35.10
C SER A 2 -30.94 35.73 -35.05
N GLN A 3 -29.95 36.50 -35.54
CA GLN A 3 -28.54 36.14 -35.50
C GLN A 3 -28.09 36.11 -34.04
N ALA A 4 -28.21 34.96 -33.38
CA ALA A 4 -27.64 34.76 -32.05
C ALA A 4 -26.15 34.42 -32.20
N ASN A 5 -25.30 35.45 -32.09
CA ASN A 5 -23.92 35.42 -31.60
C ASN A 5 -23.11 34.11 -31.75
N GLY A 6 -22.93 33.62 -32.98
CA GLY A 6 -22.11 32.45 -33.32
C GLY A 6 -20.59 32.63 -33.17
N GLY A 7 -20.12 33.64 -32.45
CA GLY A 7 -18.70 34.07 -32.45
C GLY A 7 -17.92 33.85 -31.15
N LYS A 8 -18.56 33.46 -30.03
CA LYS A 8 -17.87 33.35 -28.72
C LYS A 8 -17.47 31.94 -28.28
N TRP A 9 -18.08 30.91 -28.86
CA TRP A 9 -17.91 29.52 -28.40
C TRP A 9 -16.55 28.90 -28.74
N VAL A 10 -15.82 29.46 -29.72
CA VAL A 10 -14.57 28.87 -30.26
C VAL A 10 -13.40 29.86 -30.29
N THR A 11 -13.47 30.93 -29.49
CA THR A 11 -12.26 31.71 -29.17
C THR A 11 -11.95 31.58 -27.70
N VAL A 12 -11.81 30.35 -27.21
CA VAL A 12 -10.92 30.09 -26.10
C VAL A 12 -9.53 30.42 -26.62
N LYS A 13 -9.13 31.69 -26.52
CA LYS A 13 -7.74 32.07 -26.68
C LYS A 13 -7.03 31.36 -25.51
N PRO A 14 -6.19 30.33 -25.75
CA PRO A 14 -5.61 29.53 -24.68
C PRO A 14 -4.70 30.35 -23.74
N LYS A 15 -4.46 31.63 -24.07
CA LYS A 15 -3.73 32.61 -23.26
C LYS A 15 -4.59 33.49 -22.33
N LYS A 16 -5.93 33.50 -22.40
CA LYS A 16 -6.75 34.49 -21.67
C LYS A 16 -7.91 33.97 -20.82
N GLU A 17 -8.42 32.76 -21.05
CA GLU A 17 -9.47 32.18 -20.20
C GLU A 17 -8.92 31.02 -19.35
N PRO A 18 -9.26 30.95 -18.05
CA PRO A 18 -8.88 29.81 -17.20
C PRO A 18 -9.48 28.52 -17.79
N LEU A 19 -8.68 27.45 -17.84
CA LEU A 19 -9.11 26.12 -18.31
C LEU A 19 -10.41 25.66 -17.62
N ASP A 20 -10.58 25.99 -16.34
CA ASP A 20 -11.77 25.67 -15.56
C ASP A 20 -13.04 26.29 -16.16
N LYS A 21 -12.97 27.55 -16.59
CA LYS A 21 -14.11 28.23 -17.22
C LYS A 21 -14.44 27.57 -18.55
N ALA A 22 -13.43 27.32 -19.39
CA ALA A 22 -13.61 26.66 -20.68
C ALA A 22 -14.16 25.23 -20.55
N THR A 23 -13.89 24.56 -19.43
CA THR A 23 -14.41 23.22 -19.13
C THR A 23 -15.92 23.23 -18.89
N ASP A 24 -16.47 24.29 -18.29
CA ASP A 24 -17.89 24.39 -17.96
C ASP A 24 -18.76 24.98 -19.07
N VAL A 25 -18.18 25.80 -19.96
CA VAL A 25 -18.88 26.43 -21.10
C VAL A 25 -19.81 25.47 -21.89
N PRO A 26 -19.42 24.24 -22.27
CA PRO A 26 -20.29 23.37 -23.07
C PRO A 26 -21.60 23.00 -22.37
N VAL A 27 -21.57 22.82 -21.04
CA VAL A 27 -22.71 22.27 -20.27
C VAL A 27 -23.46 23.37 -19.52
N GLN A 28 -22.85 24.54 -19.33
CA GLN A 28 -23.39 25.64 -18.51
C GLN A 28 -24.78 26.14 -18.95
N GLU A 29 -25.03 26.16 -20.26
CA GLU A 29 -26.31 26.64 -20.84
C GLU A 29 -27.32 25.51 -21.10
N LEU A 30 -27.00 24.27 -20.71
CA LEU A 30 -27.87 23.11 -20.95
C LEU A 30 -28.95 23.02 -19.87
N PRO A 31 -30.24 22.87 -20.23
CA PRO A 31 -31.29 22.65 -19.24
C PRO A 31 -31.00 21.40 -18.40
N GLN A 32 -31.12 21.51 -17.08
CA GLN A 32 -30.84 20.42 -16.14
C GLN A 32 -31.52 19.08 -16.51
N PRO A 33 -32.80 19.03 -16.93
CA PRO A 33 -33.42 17.77 -17.34
C PRO A 33 -32.73 17.10 -18.54
N VAL A 34 -32.19 17.90 -19.47
CA VAL A 34 -31.46 17.38 -20.64
C VAL A 34 -30.11 16.83 -20.22
N THR A 35 -29.43 17.52 -19.31
CA THR A 35 -28.16 17.06 -18.71
C THR A 35 -28.36 15.74 -17.99
N GLU A 36 -29.35 15.64 -17.11
CA GLU A 36 -29.64 14.44 -16.33
C GLU A 36 -30.04 13.26 -17.21
N ALA A 37 -30.95 13.47 -18.17
CA ALA A 37 -31.36 12.42 -19.11
C ALA A 37 -30.19 11.92 -19.95
N SER A 38 -29.31 12.82 -20.41
CA SER A 38 -28.13 12.46 -21.20
C SER A 38 -27.11 11.68 -20.36
N CYS A 39 -26.82 12.16 -19.13
CA CYS A 39 -25.91 11.48 -18.22
C CYS A 39 -26.44 10.10 -17.81
N SER A 40 -27.73 9.99 -17.53
CA SER A 40 -28.39 8.71 -17.24
C SER A 40 -28.28 7.75 -18.43
N PHE A 41 -28.53 8.22 -19.65
CA PHE A 41 -28.36 7.41 -20.85
C PHE A 41 -26.94 6.84 -20.95
N PHE A 42 -25.90 7.66 -20.77
CA PHE A 42 -24.51 7.18 -20.82
C PHE A 42 -24.21 6.19 -19.69
N ALA A 43 -24.69 6.44 -18.47
CA ALA A 43 -24.48 5.56 -17.34
C ALA A 43 -25.08 4.15 -17.54
N THR A 44 -26.09 3.99 -18.40
CA THR A 44 -26.66 2.66 -18.74
C THR A 44 -25.83 1.85 -19.73
N LYS A 45 -24.79 2.44 -20.36
CA LYS A 45 -24.00 1.77 -21.39
C LYS A 45 -22.74 1.14 -20.83
N ASP A 46 -22.24 0.12 -21.51
CA ASP A 46 -21.01 -0.55 -21.12
C ASP A 46 -19.79 0.37 -21.37
N ILE A 47 -18.82 0.30 -20.45
CA ILE A 47 -17.63 1.15 -20.48
C ILE A 47 -16.80 0.92 -21.76
N SER A 48 -16.74 -0.30 -22.29
CA SER A 48 -16.00 -0.58 -23.54
C SER A 48 -16.58 0.15 -24.75
N THR A 49 -17.91 0.18 -24.87
CA THR A 49 -18.61 0.91 -25.94
C THR A 49 -18.48 2.41 -25.74
N LEU A 50 -18.64 2.91 -24.52
CA LEU A 50 -18.44 4.33 -24.22
C LEU A 50 -17.01 4.77 -24.51
N ALA A 51 -16.01 3.95 -24.20
CA ALA A 51 -14.59 4.24 -24.46
C ALA A 51 -14.31 4.33 -25.96
N ARG A 52 -14.78 3.35 -26.75
CA ARG A 52 -14.68 3.39 -28.22
C ARG A 52 -15.37 4.63 -28.80
N PHE A 53 -16.55 4.95 -28.29
CA PHE A 53 -17.29 6.13 -28.74
C PHE A 53 -16.59 7.44 -28.36
N ALA A 54 -16.07 7.53 -27.13
CA ALA A 54 -15.26 8.66 -26.68
C ALA A 54 -14.03 8.86 -27.56
N LEU A 55 -13.32 7.80 -27.93
CA LEU A 55 -12.16 7.88 -28.82
C LEU A 55 -12.54 8.40 -30.22
N VAL A 56 -13.68 7.96 -30.76
CA VAL A 56 -14.22 8.49 -32.03
C VAL A 56 -14.51 9.98 -31.89
N LEU A 57 -15.25 10.40 -30.86
CA LEU A 57 -15.56 11.80 -30.61
C LEU A 57 -14.31 12.66 -30.45
N ILE A 58 -13.33 12.19 -29.67
CA ILE A 58 -12.03 12.83 -29.48
C ILE A 58 -11.37 13.01 -30.85
N ASN A 59 -11.17 11.95 -31.62
CA ASN A 59 -10.55 12.02 -32.94
C ASN A 59 -11.24 13.00 -33.87
N THR A 60 -12.57 12.92 -33.96
CA THR A 60 -13.36 13.82 -34.79
C THR A 60 -13.20 15.26 -34.34
N VAL A 61 -13.23 15.57 -33.04
CA VAL A 61 -13.04 16.95 -32.59
C VAL A 61 -11.60 17.44 -32.85
N PHE A 62 -10.60 16.58 -32.64
CA PHE A 62 -9.18 16.89 -32.86
C PHE A 62 -8.82 17.17 -34.33
N GLU A 63 -9.51 16.61 -35.32
CA GLU A 63 -9.30 16.93 -36.76
C GLU A 63 -9.41 18.42 -37.07
N GLY A 64 -10.19 19.16 -36.28
CA GLY A 64 -10.36 20.60 -36.44
C GLY A 64 -9.30 21.44 -35.71
N VAL A 65 -8.49 20.86 -34.84
CA VAL A 65 -7.59 21.60 -33.95
C VAL A 65 -6.20 21.76 -34.59
N PRO A 66 -5.71 22.98 -34.78
CA PRO A 66 -4.41 23.21 -35.42
C PRO A 66 -3.27 22.68 -34.55
N GLU A 67 -2.23 22.15 -35.19
CA GLU A 67 -1.09 21.58 -34.47
C GLU A 67 -0.20 22.63 -33.81
N SER A 68 -0.18 23.85 -34.37
CA SER A 68 0.57 25.00 -33.88
C SER A 68 -0.35 26.13 -33.42
N LEU A 69 0.05 26.82 -32.35
CA LEU A 69 -0.60 28.02 -31.82
C LEU A 69 -0.54 29.22 -32.79
N SER A 70 0.29 29.17 -33.84
CA SER A 70 0.50 30.26 -34.81
C SER A 70 -0.26 30.08 -36.14
N SER A 71 -1.05 29.01 -36.29
CA SER A 71 -1.71 28.72 -37.57
C SER A 71 -2.72 29.82 -37.91
N LYS A 72 -2.63 30.37 -39.13
CA LYS A 72 -3.62 31.30 -39.72
C LYS A 72 -4.88 30.60 -40.22
N THR A 73 -4.99 29.29 -40.01
CA THR A 73 -6.13 28.47 -40.43
C THR A 73 -7.37 28.92 -39.67
N ALA A 74 -8.44 29.28 -40.39
CA ALA A 74 -9.71 29.63 -39.79
C ALA A 74 -10.18 28.51 -38.85
N PRO A 75 -10.75 28.82 -37.67
CA PRO A 75 -11.24 27.79 -36.77
C PRO A 75 -12.27 26.92 -37.51
N PRO A 76 -12.21 25.60 -37.34
CA PRO A 76 -13.18 24.68 -37.93
C PRO A 76 -14.61 25.12 -37.56
N LYS A 77 -15.56 24.95 -38.48
CA LYS A 77 -16.99 25.18 -38.20
C LYS A 77 -17.38 24.43 -36.92
N ALA A 78 -18.11 25.12 -36.05
CA ALA A 78 -18.21 24.77 -34.65
C ALA A 78 -18.78 23.36 -34.44
N LYS A 79 -17.95 22.43 -33.97
CA LYS A 79 -18.33 21.07 -33.55
C LYS A 79 -18.99 21.07 -32.15
N VAL A 80 -19.85 22.05 -31.87
CA VAL A 80 -20.40 22.30 -30.53
C VAL A 80 -21.19 21.11 -30.02
N GLY A 81 -22.03 20.50 -30.87
CA GLY A 81 -22.78 19.30 -30.49
C GLY A 81 -21.90 18.12 -30.11
N LEU A 82 -20.75 17.95 -30.78
CA LEU A 82 -19.78 16.88 -30.47
C LEU A 82 -19.00 17.20 -29.19
N LEU A 83 -18.63 18.47 -28.96
CA LEU A 83 -17.99 18.92 -27.72
C LEU A 83 -18.93 18.73 -26.52
N LEU A 84 -20.21 19.09 -26.69
CA LEU A 84 -21.24 18.88 -25.69
C LEU A 84 -21.41 17.38 -25.39
N MET A 85 -21.58 16.55 -26.43
CA MET A 85 -21.73 15.11 -26.28
C MET A 85 -20.52 14.48 -25.59
N LEU A 86 -19.29 14.88 -25.97
CA LEU A 86 -18.07 14.41 -25.34
C LEU A 86 -17.98 14.85 -23.88
N SER A 87 -18.36 16.10 -23.56
CA SER A 87 -18.37 16.59 -22.18
C SER A 87 -19.37 15.83 -21.30
N LEU A 88 -20.58 15.59 -21.80
CA LEU A 88 -21.62 14.83 -21.07
C LEU A 88 -21.19 13.38 -20.87
N LEU A 89 -20.62 12.74 -21.90
CA LEU A 89 -20.12 11.37 -21.81
C LEU A 89 -19.03 11.24 -20.76
N LEU A 90 -17.99 12.09 -20.81
CA LEU A 90 -16.84 11.99 -19.90
C LEU A 90 -17.20 12.38 -18.47
N ARG A 91 -18.18 13.26 -18.26
CA ARG A 91 -18.69 13.57 -16.92
C ARG A 91 -19.59 12.45 -16.36
N ALA A 92 -20.38 11.79 -17.20
CA ALA A 92 -21.29 10.73 -16.79
C ALA A 92 -20.60 9.37 -16.59
N ALA A 93 -19.57 9.08 -17.39
CA ALA A 93 -18.81 7.83 -17.36
C ALA A 93 -17.31 8.11 -17.47
N PRO A 94 -16.68 8.74 -16.45
CA PRO A 94 -15.29 9.20 -16.52
C PRO A 94 -14.28 8.06 -16.70
N SER A 95 -14.58 6.87 -16.18
CA SER A 95 -13.75 5.67 -16.37
C SER A 95 -13.64 5.21 -17.82
N SER A 96 -14.52 5.67 -18.73
CA SER A 96 -14.45 5.37 -20.17
C SER A 96 -13.21 5.94 -20.86
N LEU A 97 -12.52 6.91 -20.26
CA LEU A 97 -11.26 7.43 -20.79
C LEU A 97 -10.07 6.49 -20.55
N LEU A 98 -10.11 5.67 -19.50
CA LEU A 98 -8.97 4.82 -19.10
C LEU A 98 -8.60 3.76 -20.15
N PRO A 99 -9.56 3.00 -20.73
CA PRO A 99 -9.26 2.02 -21.77
C PRO A 99 -8.55 2.58 -23.00
N ILE A 100 -8.77 3.86 -23.31
CA ILE A 100 -8.24 4.51 -24.53
C ILE A 100 -6.99 5.35 -24.25
N CYS A 101 -6.53 5.42 -23.01
CA CYS A 101 -5.27 6.08 -22.66
C CYS A 101 -4.06 5.53 -23.46
N PRO A 102 -3.91 4.21 -23.70
CA PRO A 102 -2.84 3.69 -24.55
C PRO A 102 -2.90 4.22 -26.00
N ASP A 103 -4.09 4.34 -26.60
CA ASP A 103 -4.27 4.93 -27.92
C ASP A 103 -3.87 6.42 -27.94
N LEU A 104 -4.29 7.17 -26.92
CA LEU A 104 -3.97 8.59 -26.79
C LEU A 104 -2.46 8.81 -26.57
N LEU A 105 -1.81 7.95 -25.79
CA LEU A 105 -0.36 7.97 -25.59
C LEU A 105 0.38 7.61 -26.88
N GLY A 106 -0.02 6.51 -27.53
CA GLY A 106 0.67 5.94 -28.69
C GLY A 106 0.66 6.87 -29.92
N ARG A 107 -0.37 7.70 -30.09
CA ARG A 107 -0.42 8.70 -31.17
C ARG A 107 0.27 10.02 -30.81
N GLY A 108 0.81 10.16 -29.60
CA GLY A 108 1.72 11.22 -29.16
C GLY A 108 1.37 12.62 -29.68
N ARG A 109 2.19 13.12 -30.63
CA ARG A 109 2.05 14.45 -31.26
C ARG A 109 0.65 14.74 -31.80
N MET A 110 -0.12 13.72 -32.19
CA MET A 110 -1.50 13.90 -32.62
C MET A 110 -2.33 14.64 -31.58
N TYR A 111 -2.10 14.42 -30.28
CA TYR A 111 -2.87 15.03 -29.20
C TYR A 111 -2.08 16.04 -28.37
N THR A 112 -0.74 15.93 -28.33
CA THR A 112 0.11 16.73 -27.44
C THR A 112 0.97 17.78 -28.15
N SER A 113 0.74 18.04 -29.44
CA SER A 113 1.35 19.20 -30.11
C SER A 113 0.95 20.52 -29.44
N ALA A 114 1.73 21.58 -29.64
CA ALA A 114 1.54 22.86 -28.92
C ALA A 114 0.13 23.46 -29.05
N GLY A 115 -0.51 23.35 -30.24
CA GLY A 115 -1.88 23.83 -30.46
C GLY A 115 -2.98 22.87 -29.95
N ARG A 116 -2.66 21.59 -29.78
CA ARG A 116 -3.61 20.53 -29.44
C ARG A 116 -3.62 20.14 -27.97
N LEU A 117 -2.50 20.35 -27.26
CA LEU A 117 -2.38 20.08 -25.84
C LEU A 117 -3.46 20.77 -24.98
N PRO A 118 -3.84 22.05 -25.21
CA PRO A 118 -4.92 22.67 -24.44
C PRO A 118 -6.25 21.93 -24.57
N PHE A 119 -6.52 21.35 -25.75
CA PHE A 119 -7.73 20.58 -25.97
C PHE A 119 -7.66 19.21 -25.27
N LEU A 120 -6.50 18.55 -25.25
CA LEU A 120 -6.31 17.34 -24.44
C LEU A 120 -6.51 17.62 -22.95
N LEU A 121 -5.95 18.71 -22.43
CA LEU A 121 -6.15 19.12 -21.03
C LEU A 121 -7.64 19.41 -20.74
N TRP A 122 -8.37 19.99 -21.70
CA TRP A 122 -9.82 20.15 -21.59
C TRP A 122 -10.55 18.79 -21.54
N VAL A 123 -10.16 17.79 -22.34
CA VAL A 123 -10.72 16.42 -22.27
C VAL A 123 -10.48 15.79 -20.90
N LEU A 124 -9.26 15.91 -20.38
CA LEU A 124 -8.93 15.46 -19.01
C LEU A 124 -9.75 16.21 -17.96
N SER A 125 -10.01 17.49 -18.18
CA SER A 125 -10.83 18.32 -17.28
C SER A 125 -12.29 17.89 -17.28
N GLN A 126 -12.86 17.49 -18.42
CA GLN A 126 -14.21 16.92 -18.44
C GLN A 126 -14.30 15.63 -17.62
N THR A 127 -13.25 14.82 -17.69
CA THR A 127 -13.16 13.56 -16.93
C THR A 127 -13.04 13.84 -15.43
N SER A 128 -12.19 14.78 -15.03
CA SER A 128 -12.00 15.14 -13.62
C SER A 128 -13.23 15.78 -12.99
N ARG A 129 -14.09 16.45 -13.78
CA ARG A 129 -15.39 16.96 -13.30
C ARG A 129 -16.41 15.85 -13.01
N GLY A 130 -16.30 14.69 -13.66
CA GLY A 130 -17.10 13.52 -13.33
C GLY A 130 -16.51 12.72 -12.17
N ASP A 131 -15.19 12.47 -12.23
CA ASP A 131 -14.43 11.77 -11.21
C ASP A 131 -12.97 12.26 -11.23
N LEU A 132 -12.57 12.93 -10.14
CA LEU A 132 -11.22 13.44 -9.97
C LEU A 132 -10.16 12.34 -10.06
N GLY A 133 -10.43 11.15 -9.51
CA GLY A 133 -9.53 10.01 -9.58
C GLY A 133 -9.30 9.57 -11.03
N ALA A 134 -10.33 9.61 -11.88
CA ALA A 134 -10.23 9.17 -13.27
C ALA A 134 -9.43 10.19 -14.09
N GLY A 135 -9.59 11.48 -13.79
CA GLY A 135 -8.76 12.55 -14.34
C GLY A 135 -7.28 12.40 -13.99
N ILE A 136 -6.96 12.12 -12.72
CA ILE A 136 -5.59 11.85 -12.25
C ILE A 136 -5.02 10.60 -12.94
N ALA A 137 -5.81 9.52 -13.00
CA ALA A 137 -5.44 8.26 -13.63
C ALA A 137 -5.10 8.43 -15.11
N ALA A 138 -5.90 9.19 -15.86
CA ALA A 138 -5.66 9.50 -17.26
C ALA A 138 -4.43 10.40 -17.45
N TRP A 139 -4.24 11.40 -16.57
CA TRP A 139 -3.04 12.26 -16.60
C TRP A 139 -1.75 11.43 -16.43
N LEU A 140 -1.73 10.52 -15.46
CA LEU A 140 -0.57 9.65 -15.19
C LEU A 140 -0.27 8.67 -16.33
N ARG A 141 -1.29 8.24 -17.08
CA ARG A 141 -1.13 7.31 -18.20
C ARG A 141 -0.72 8.00 -19.50
N ILE A 142 -1.17 9.24 -19.72
CA ILE A 142 -0.97 9.94 -21.01
C ILE A 142 0.17 10.95 -20.91
N LEU A 143 0.18 11.80 -19.88
CA LEU A 143 1.04 12.98 -19.84
C LEU A 143 2.35 12.74 -19.09
N LEU A 144 2.34 11.98 -17.99
CA LEU A 144 3.58 11.65 -17.27
C LEU A 144 4.63 10.97 -18.18
N PRO A 145 4.31 9.94 -18.98
CA PRO A 145 5.29 9.31 -19.87
C PRO A 145 5.89 10.30 -20.86
N GLN A 146 5.06 11.19 -21.39
CA GLN A 146 5.48 12.15 -22.41
C GLN A 146 6.26 13.35 -21.82
N ILE A 147 6.01 13.74 -20.57
CA ILE A 147 6.82 14.73 -19.85
C ILE A 147 8.24 14.18 -19.65
N LEU A 148 8.33 12.90 -19.28
CA LEU A 148 9.61 12.23 -19.01
C LEU A 148 10.32 11.78 -20.30
N GLY A 149 9.57 11.53 -21.37
CA GLY A 149 10.07 10.86 -22.58
C GLY A 149 10.40 9.39 -22.33
N ALA A 150 9.64 8.74 -21.45
CA ALA A 150 9.87 7.35 -21.02
C ALA A 150 8.55 6.63 -20.77
N GLU A 151 8.50 5.33 -21.01
CA GLU A 151 7.34 4.51 -20.68
C GLU A 151 7.14 4.40 -19.16
N LEU A 152 5.90 4.10 -18.76
CA LEU A 152 5.63 3.70 -17.38
C LEU A 152 6.38 2.40 -17.07
N ALA A 153 6.83 2.24 -15.83
CA ALA A 153 7.59 1.06 -15.44
C ALA A 153 6.73 -0.20 -15.65
N ALA A 154 7.09 -1.01 -16.64
CA ALA A 154 6.44 -2.29 -16.90
C ALA A 154 7.03 -3.38 -16.01
N THR A 155 6.19 -4.32 -15.58
CA THR A 155 6.71 -5.58 -15.05
C THR A 155 7.13 -6.48 -16.21
N ALA A 156 8.27 -7.14 -16.10
CA ALA A 156 8.69 -8.17 -17.05
C ALA A 156 7.73 -9.39 -16.96
N SER A 157 6.55 -9.27 -17.59
CA SER A 157 5.57 -10.36 -17.74
C SER A 157 4.59 -10.04 -18.87
N LYS A 158 4.98 -10.48 -20.08
CA LYS A 158 4.19 -10.75 -21.30
C LYS A 158 3.39 -9.59 -21.95
N ALA A 159 3.98 -8.98 -22.98
CA ALA A 159 3.52 -9.04 -24.39
C ALA A 159 4.30 -8.04 -25.29
N SER A 160 5.55 -8.36 -25.64
CA SER A 160 6.25 -7.71 -26.77
C SER A 160 7.28 -8.65 -27.42
N ALA A 161 6.94 -9.95 -27.49
CA ALA A 161 7.68 -10.93 -28.30
C ALA A 161 6.90 -11.28 -29.60
N ALA A 162 5.89 -10.50 -29.97
CA ALA A 162 5.03 -10.79 -31.13
C ALA A 162 5.04 -9.70 -32.23
N SER A 163 6.04 -8.82 -32.27
CA SER A 163 6.21 -7.88 -33.39
C SER A 163 7.66 -7.68 -33.83
N SER A 164 8.54 -8.66 -33.61
CA SER A 164 9.86 -8.70 -34.23
C SER A 164 9.88 -9.69 -35.39
N SER A 165 9.20 -9.35 -36.48
CA SER A 165 9.41 -9.98 -37.78
C SER A 165 9.32 -8.95 -38.90
N SER A 166 10.40 -8.17 -39.07
CA SER A 166 10.77 -7.63 -40.38
C SER A 166 12.27 -7.30 -40.35
N GLY A 167 13.00 -7.85 -41.31
CA GLY A 167 14.45 -7.75 -41.47
C GLY A 167 14.97 -6.33 -41.74
N PRO A 168 16.29 -6.19 -41.91
CA PRO A 168 16.99 -4.92 -41.76
C PRO A 168 16.82 -4.03 -42.99
N THR A 169 16.15 -2.89 -42.85
CA THR A 169 16.32 -1.75 -43.76
C THR A 169 17.25 -0.74 -43.11
N ALA A 170 18.38 -0.49 -43.76
CA ALA A 170 19.36 0.52 -43.37
C ALA A 170 18.71 1.92 -43.35
N GLY A 171 18.67 2.51 -42.16
CA GLY A 171 18.12 3.83 -41.90
C GLY A 171 17.80 3.91 -40.41
N GLY A 172 18.63 4.64 -39.65
CA GLY A 172 18.54 4.67 -38.19
C GLY A 172 17.26 5.30 -37.68
N GLU A 173 16.25 4.47 -37.39
CA GLU A 173 15.16 4.80 -36.48
C GLU A 173 15.09 3.70 -35.42
N GLY A 174 15.37 4.07 -34.16
CA GLY A 174 15.16 3.19 -33.02
C GLY A 174 13.67 2.86 -32.83
N PRO A 175 13.34 1.88 -31.97
CA PRO A 175 11.94 1.50 -31.71
C PRO A 175 11.09 2.73 -31.32
N PRO A 176 9.77 2.73 -31.60
CA PRO A 176 8.93 3.92 -31.43
C PRO A 176 8.87 4.33 -29.95
N GLY A 177 9.73 5.26 -29.55
CA GLY A 177 9.75 5.78 -28.19
C GLY A 177 8.57 6.70 -27.92
N VAL A 178 8.17 6.79 -26.64
CA VAL A 178 7.14 7.74 -26.18
C VAL A 178 7.50 9.15 -26.61
N HIS A 179 6.55 9.85 -27.24
CA HIS A 179 6.75 11.23 -27.67
C HIS A 179 7.07 12.13 -26.47
N LYS A 180 8.21 12.82 -26.50
CA LYS A 180 8.61 13.76 -25.44
C LYS A 180 8.03 15.16 -25.70
N LEU A 181 7.31 15.72 -24.72
CA LEU A 181 6.77 17.09 -24.80
C LEU A 181 7.87 18.14 -24.80
N ALA A 182 7.61 19.25 -25.49
CA ALA A 182 8.39 20.48 -25.33
C ALA A 182 8.22 21.05 -23.91
N ALA A 183 9.24 21.78 -23.42
CA ALA A 183 9.28 22.30 -22.05
C ALA A 183 8.03 23.12 -21.65
N ALA A 184 7.53 23.99 -22.54
CA ALA A 184 6.33 24.79 -22.28
C ALA A 184 5.07 23.91 -22.11
N GLY A 185 4.95 22.85 -22.91
CA GLY A 185 3.86 21.89 -22.79
C GLY A 185 3.95 21.08 -21.50
N ALA A 186 5.16 20.64 -21.13
CA ALA A 186 5.39 19.95 -19.87
C ALA A 186 5.00 20.83 -18.65
N GLN A 187 5.34 22.13 -18.66
CA GLN A 187 4.91 23.04 -17.60
C GLN A 187 3.38 23.18 -17.52
N SER A 188 2.71 23.32 -18.67
CA SER A 188 1.24 23.38 -18.70
C SER A 188 0.57 22.12 -18.13
N CYS A 189 1.17 20.95 -18.36
CA CYS A 189 0.68 19.69 -17.81
C CYS A 189 0.90 19.60 -16.29
N LEU A 190 2.01 20.12 -15.78
CA LEU A 190 2.31 20.17 -14.35
C LEU A 190 1.44 21.19 -13.62
N ASP A 191 1.18 22.35 -14.24
CA ASP A 191 0.22 23.34 -13.72
C ASP A 191 -1.18 22.75 -13.59
N TYR A 192 -1.59 21.95 -14.58
CA TYR A 192 -2.84 21.22 -14.54
C TYR A 192 -2.87 20.19 -13.39
N LEU A 193 -1.82 19.39 -13.24
CA LEU A 193 -1.71 18.43 -12.12
C LEU A 193 -1.77 19.15 -10.77
N ASP A 194 -1.05 20.27 -10.62
CA ASP A 194 -1.08 21.07 -9.39
C ASP A 194 -2.47 21.63 -9.10
N SER A 195 -3.25 21.94 -10.14
CA SER A 195 -4.66 22.33 -9.98
C SER A 195 -5.53 21.15 -9.55
N LEU A 196 -5.28 19.94 -10.09
CA LEU A 196 -6.00 18.71 -9.73
C LEU A 196 -5.68 18.19 -8.33
N LEU A 197 -4.54 18.53 -7.75
CA LEU A 197 -4.13 18.08 -6.41
C LEU A 197 -4.14 19.21 -5.36
N GLY A 198 -4.34 20.45 -5.79
CA GLY A 198 -4.29 21.63 -4.93
C GLY A 198 -5.51 21.81 -4.02
N SER A 199 -5.40 22.72 -3.05
CA SER A 199 -6.44 23.03 -2.05
C SER A 199 -7.72 23.69 -2.59
N ARG A 200 -7.84 23.86 -3.91
CA ARG A 200 -9.05 24.40 -4.57
C ARG A 200 -10.14 23.36 -4.81
N ILE A 201 -9.84 22.10 -4.56
CA ILE A 201 -10.78 20.99 -4.70
C ILE A 201 -11.75 21.02 -3.52
N SER A 202 -13.03 20.86 -3.78
CA SER A 202 -14.04 20.78 -2.73
C SER A 202 -13.81 19.56 -1.84
N SER A 203 -14.25 19.61 -0.58
CA SER A 203 -14.17 18.45 0.33
C SER A 203 -14.85 17.21 -0.25
N SER A 204 -15.94 17.38 -0.99
CA SER A 204 -16.65 16.31 -1.68
C SER A 204 -15.82 15.64 -2.78
N GLU A 205 -15.12 16.43 -3.61
CA GLU A 205 -14.26 15.89 -4.68
C GLU A 205 -13.02 15.18 -4.10
N GLN A 206 -12.48 15.67 -2.98
CA GLN A 206 -11.38 14.99 -2.28
C GLN A 206 -11.82 13.64 -1.71
N VAL A 207 -13.02 13.57 -1.12
CA VAL A 207 -13.60 12.31 -0.64
C VAL A 207 -13.83 11.35 -1.81
N GLY A 208 -14.41 11.84 -2.92
CA GLY A 208 -14.61 11.05 -4.13
C GLY A 208 -13.30 10.49 -4.69
N ALA A 209 -12.25 11.30 -4.77
CA ALA A 209 -10.93 10.84 -5.21
C ALA A 209 -10.31 9.82 -4.25
N ALA A 210 -10.46 10.00 -2.93
CA ALA A 210 -9.98 9.03 -1.95
C ALA A 210 -10.75 7.70 -2.06
N GLU A 211 -12.07 7.74 -2.27
CA GLU A 211 -12.87 6.54 -2.52
C GLU A 211 -12.49 5.85 -3.83
N ALA A 212 -12.25 6.61 -4.90
CA ALA A 212 -11.79 6.07 -6.18
C ALA A 212 -10.38 5.47 -6.06
N ALA A 213 -9.49 6.11 -5.31
CA ALA A 213 -8.15 5.60 -5.02
C ALA A 213 -8.20 4.30 -4.21
N GLN A 214 -9.15 4.19 -3.28
CA GLN A 214 -9.43 2.95 -2.57
C GLN A 214 -9.99 1.90 -3.52
N ARG A 215 -11.09 2.13 -4.22
CA ARG A 215 -11.76 1.06 -5.01
C ARG A 215 -11.03 0.68 -6.30
N GLY A 216 -10.31 1.62 -6.90
CA GLY A 216 -9.86 1.51 -8.29
C GLY A 216 -11.04 1.53 -9.27
N TYR A 217 -10.75 1.21 -10.54
CA TYR A 217 -11.73 1.10 -11.62
C TYR A 217 -11.84 -0.34 -12.07
N ALA A 218 -13.06 -0.84 -12.16
CA ALA A 218 -13.36 -2.16 -12.68
C ALA A 218 -14.25 -2.04 -13.90
N TYR A 219 -13.86 -2.64 -15.02
CA TYR A 219 -14.64 -2.63 -16.25
C TYR A 219 -14.30 -3.83 -17.12
N THR A 220 -15.16 -4.17 -18.08
CA THR A 220 -14.93 -5.28 -19.01
C THR A 220 -14.58 -4.74 -20.40
N LEU A 221 -13.49 -5.23 -20.98
CA LEU A 221 -13.14 -4.98 -22.37
C LEU A 221 -13.58 -6.13 -23.25
N VAL A 222 -14.04 -5.82 -24.46
CA VAL A 222 -14.27 -6.82 -25.50
C VAL A 222 -13.07 -6.82 -26.43
N SER A 223 -12.28 -7.89 -26.39
CA SER A 223 -11.16 -8.12 -27.30
C SER A 223 -11.36 -9.46 -28.00
N GLU A 224 -11.35 -9.47 -29.33
CA GLU A 224 -11.51 -10.69 -30.15
C GLU A 224 -12.74 -11.54 -29.77
N GLY A 225 -13.86 -10.88 -29.43
CA GLY A 225 -15.10 -11.56 -29.02
C GLY A 225 -15.09 -12.12 -27.60
N LYS A 226 -14.01 -11.95 -26.83
CA LYS A 226 -13.92 -12.33 -25.42
C LYS A 226 -14.04 -11.11 -24.51
N THR A 227 -14.82 -11.24 -23.44
CA THR A 227 -14.90 -10.27 -22.36
C THR A 227 -13.78 -10.49 -21.37
N VAL A 228 -12.88 -9.52 -21.23
CA VAL A 228 -11.77 -9.54 -20.27
C VAL A 228 -12.09 -8.55 -19.15
N PRO A 229 -12.24 -9.00 -17.90
CA PRO A 229 -12.34 -8.10 -16.77
C PRO A 229 -11.00 -7.39 -16.55
N VAL A 230 -11.06 -6.07 -16.40
CA VAL A 230 -9.91 -5.20 -16.18
C VAL A 230 -10.13 -4.46 -14.86
N HIS A 231 -9.11 -4.48 -14.02
CA HIS A 231 -9.03 -3.70 -12.79
C HIS A 231 -7.83 -2.77 -12.86
N GLU A 232 -8.07 -1.47 -12.64
CA GLU A 232 -7.05 -0.45 -12.73
C GLU A 232 -7.00 0.44 -11.49
N ALA A 233 -5.79 0.73 -11.02
CA ALA A 233 -5.56 1.71 -9.97
C ALA A 233 -5.72 3.14 -10.49
N VAL A 234 -6.10 4.08 -9.62
CA VAL A 234 -5.94 5.52 -9.92
C VAL A 234 -4.47 5.82 -10.24
N VAL A 235 -3.57 5.45 -9.32
CA VAL A 235 -2.12 5.49 -9.50
C VAL A 235 -1.60 4.06 -9.60
N SER A 236 -1.21 3.60 -10.78
CA SER A 236 -0.71 2.23 -10.97
C SER A 236 0.70 2.06 -10.36
N PRO A 237 1.12 0.82 -10.02
CA PRO A 237 2.48 0.56 -9.57
C PRO A 237 3.53 1.10 -10.55
N GLY A 238 3.30 0.90 -11.85
CA GLY A 238 4.17 1.43 -12.91
C GLY A 238 4.27 2.96 -12.91
N ALA A 239 3.16 3.67 -12.66
CA ALA A 239 3.14 5.13 -12.57
C ALA A 239 3.82 5.64 -11.29
N LEU A 240 3.53 5.02 -10.14
CA LEU A 240 4.17 5.36 -8.87
C LEU A 240 5.68 5.19 -8.94
N GLU A 241 6.14 4.11 -9.57
CA GLU A 241 7.55 3.83 -9.72
C GLU A 241 8.24 4.78 -10.70
N THR A 242 7.60 5.07 -11.84
CA THR A 242 8.13 6.07 -12.78
C THR A 242 8.22 7.45 -12.12
N LEU A 243 7.25 7.84 -11.29
CA LEU A 243 7.31 9.06 -10.47
C LEU A 243 8.46 9.03 -9.47
N LEU A 244 8.63 7.94 -8.74
CA LEU A 244 9.72 7.76 -7.77
C LEU A 244 11.09 7.94 -8.43
N ARG A 245 11.33 7.24 -9.55
CA ARG A 245 12.59 7.38 -10.31
C ARG A 245 12.78 8.79 -10.85
N ALA A 246 11.75 9.38 -11.45
CA ALA A 246 11.84 10.73 -12.01
C ALA A 246 12.14 11.79 -10.94
N SER A 247 11.58 11.60 -9.74
CA SER A 247 11.66 12.54 -8.62
C SER A 247 12.96 12.43 -7.84
N PHE A 248 13.48 11.22 -7.58
CA PHE A 248 14.55 11.03 -6.60
C PHE A 248 15.83 10.40 -7.17
N SER A 249 15.84 9.89 -8.40
CA SER A 249 17.07 9.33 -8.98
C SER A 249 18.04 10.43 -9.42
N THR A 250 19.29 10.30 -9.01
CA THR A 250 20.39 11.18 -9.45
C THR A 250 20.74 11.00 -10.93
N SER A 251 20.53 9.80 -11.47
CA SER A 251 20.73 9.44 -12.89
C SER A 251 19.60 9.94 -13.82
N SER A 252 18.54 10.51 -13.24
CA SER A 252 17.39 10.99 -13.99
C SER A 252 17.73 12.17 -14.90
N GLN A 253 17.53 12.01 -16.21
CA GLN A 253 17.68 13.07 -17.22
C GLN A 253 16.54 14.13 -17.21
N VAL A 254 15.70 14.10 -16.18
CA VAL A 254 14.58 15.04 -16.00
C VAL A 254 15.10 16.41 -15.57
N ALA A 255 14.57 17.47 -16.18
CA ALA A 255 14.92 18.84 -15.82
C ALA A 255 14.61 19.12 -14.33
N SER A 256 15.50 19.82 -13.64
CA SER A 256 15.40 20.08 -12.19
C SER A 256 14.06 20.71 -11.78
N ALA A 257 13.55 21.68 -12.55
CA ALA A 257 12.25 22.31 -12.29
C ALA A 257 11.08 21.31 -12.35
N VAL A 258 11.12 20.35 -13.27
CA VAL A 258 10.11 19.28 -13.36
C VAL A 258 10.24 18.32 -12.19
N ARG A 259 11.48 17.93 -11.87
CA ARG A 259 11.79 17.05 -10.73
C ARG A 259 11.24 17.59 -9.42
N THR A 260 11.52 18.85 -9.09
CA THR A 260 11.05 19.47 -7.85
C THR A 260 9.52 19.51 -7.75
N ARG A 261 8.81 19.79 -8.86
CA ARG A 261 7.33 19.75 -8.85
C ARG A 261 6.78 18.35 -8.63
N LEU A 262 7.38 17.33 -9.24
CA LEU A 262 6.98 15.94 -9.03
C LEU A 262 7.27 15.47 -7.59
N GLN A 263 8.42 15.85 -7.02
CA GLN A 263 8.75 15.60 -5.61
C GLN A 263 7.68 16.16 -4.67
N ASN A 264 7.23 17.38 -4.90
CA ASN A 264 6.21 18.04 -4.07
C ASN A 264 4.84 17.32 -4.09
N ARG A 265 4.55 16.57 -5.15
CA ARG A 265 3.29 15.81 -5.32
C ARG A 265 3.42 14.33 -5.04
N TYR A 266 4.64 13.84 -4.81
CA TYR A 266 4.91 12.42 -4.69
C TYR A 266 4.15 11.79 -3.51
N GLU A 267 4.14 12.41 -2.34
CA GLU A 267 3.47 11.84 -1.16
C GLU A 267 1.94 11.79 -1.31
N GLU A 268 1.33 12.77 -1.97
CA GLU A 268 -0.11 12.78 -2.28
C GLU A 268 -0.48 11.64 -3.23
N LEU A 269 0.26 11.52 -4.35
CA LEU A 269 0.07 10.45 -5.33
C LEU A 269 0.37 9.06 -4.74
N ARG A 270 1.39 8.96 -3.90
CA ARG A 270 1.74 7.74 -3.16
C ARG A 270 0.65 7.35 -2.18
N GLY A 271 0.07 8.31 -1.45
CA GLY A 271 -1.05 8.07 -0.54
C GLY A 271 -2.25 7.47 -1.28
N MET A 272 -2.60 8.01 -2.45
CA MET A 272 -3.66 7.47 -3.30
C MET A 272 -3.34 6.06 -3.82
N ALA A 273 -2.11 5.81 -4.25
CA ALA A 273 -1.69 4.49 -4.71
C ALA A 273 -1.87 3.42 -3.62
N LEU A 274 -1.36 3.71 -2.42
CA LEU A 274 -1.35 2.75 -1.31
C LEU A 274 -2.73 2.54 -0.68
N ALA A 275 -3.64 3.52 -0.80
CA ALA A 275 -5.03 3.39 -0.36
C ALA A 275 -5.77 2.25 -1.07
N GLY A 276 -5.38 1.94 -2.31
CA GLY A 276 -5.98 0.88 -3.12
C GLY A 276 -5.48 -0.54 -2.83
N ILE A 277 -4.53 -0.75 -1.92
CA ILE A 277 -3.97 -2.09 -1.69
C ILE A 277 -5.01 -3.04 -1.08
N ALA A 278 -5.73 -2.59 -0.04
CA ALA A 278 -6.62 -3.45 0.75
C ALA A 278 -7.84 -3.94 -0.04
N SER A 279 -8.30 -3.15 -1.01
CA SER A 279 -9.43 -3.42 -1.89
C SER A 279 -9.07 -4.17 -3.18
N GLY A 280 -7.77 -4.37 -3.45
CA GLY A 280 -7.28 -4.92 -4.70
C GLY A 280 -7.20 -3.93 -5.87
N GLY A 281 -7.48 -2.63 -5.64
CA GLY A 281 -7.30 -1.58 -6.63
C GLY A 281 -5.84 -1.30 -7.00
N PHE A 282 -4.88 -1.72 -6.16
CA PHE A 282 -3.44 -1.57 -6.38
C PHE A 282 -2.67 -2.87 -6.05
N SER A 283 -1.83 -3.33 -6.98
CA SER A 283 -1.07 -4.58 -6.81
C SER A 283 0.19 -4.40 -5.96
N ALA A 284 0.10 -4.73 -4.67
CA ALA A 284 1.25 -4.71 -3.75
C ALA A 284 2.41 -5.61 -4.21
N SER A 285 2.10 -6.75 -4.83
CA SER A 285 3.12 -7.66 -5.36
C SER A 285 3.88 -7.08 -6.55
N GLU A 286 3.22 -6.30 -7.41
CA GLU A 286 3.89 -5.61 -8.51
C GLU A 286 4.74 -4.46 -8.01
N GLU A 287 4.21 -3.65 -7.09
CA GLU A 287 4.93 -2.52 -6.49
C GLU A 287 6.21 -2.98 -5.79
N VAL A 288 6.18 -4.06 -5.01
CA VAL A 288 7.40 -4.59 -4.37
C VAL A 288 8.46 -4.97 -5.41
N LYS A 289 8.07 -5.56 -6.54
CA LYS A 289 9.03 -5.92 -7.60
C LYS A 289 9.67 -4.67 -8.20
N LEU A 290 8.84 -3.67 -8.51
CA LEU A 290 9.25 -2.40 -9.11
C LEU A 290 10.14 -1.57 -8.18
N ALA A 291 9.77 -1.47 -6.91
CA ALA A 291 10.53 -0.74 -5.89
C ALA A 291 11.90 -1.39 -5.62
N LEU A 292 11.99 -2.72 -5.66
CA LEU A 292 13.26 -3.44 -5.57
C LEU A 292 14.15 -3.17 -6.80
N ASP A 293 13.57 -3.09 -7.99
CA ASP A 293 14.31 -2.73 -9.20
C ASP A 293 14.87 -1.32 -9.09
N THR A 294 14.07 -0.39 -8.58
CA THR A 294 14.49 1.00 -8.40
C THR A 294 15.56 1.17 -7.35
N ALA A 295 15.43 0.49 -6.20
CA ALA A 295 16.49 0.50 -5.19
C ALA A 295 17.82 -0.01 -5.77
N ALA A 296 17.80 -0.92 -6.74
CA ALA A 296 19.00 -1.40 -7.40
C ALA A 296 19.66 -0.39 -8.35
N LEU A 297 18.90 0.60 -8.85
CA LEU A 297 19.41 1.67 -9.72
C LEU A 297 20.24 2.71 -8.97
N ALA A 298 20.08 2.82 -7.64
CA ALA A 298 20.94 3.70 -6.84
C ALA A 298 22.43 3.39 -7.12
N GLU A 299 23.31 4.37 -7.02
CA GLU A 299 24.76 4.19 -7.19
C GLU A 299 25.46 4.12 -5.82
N GLY A 300 24.75 4.47 -4.73
CA GLY A 300 25.27 4.42 -3.36
C GLY A 300 25.93 5.73 -2.91
N ASN A 301 25.68 6.82 -3.64
CA ASN A 301 25.93 8.18 -3.17
C ASN A 301 24.81 8.62 -2.21
N GLY A 302 25.07 9.58 -1.33
CA GLY A 302 24.08 10.05 -0.35
C GLY A 302 22.81 10.67 -0.96
N ALA A 303 22.83 11.00 -2.25
CA ALA A 303 21.67 11.54 -2.96
C ALA A 303 20.68 10.43 -3.40
N ASP A 304 21.14 9.21 -3.65
CA ASP A 304 20.25 8.05 -3.88
C ASP A 304 19.71 7.43 -2.58
N GLU A 305 20.14 7.93 -1.42
CA GLU A 305 19.62 7.51 -0.12
C GLU A 305 18.11 7.79 -0.02
N GLU A 306 17.65 8.94 -0.51
CA GLU A 306 16.24 9.30 -0.52
C GLU A 306 15.42 8.41 -1.48
N LEU A 307 15.99 8.05 -2.64
CA LEU A 307 15.37 7.09 -3.57
C LEU A 307 15.16 5.73 -2.89
N VAL A 308 16.19 5.20 -2.24
CA VAL A 308 16.12 3.93 -1.49
C VAL A 308 15.17 4.05 -0.30
N GLN A 309 15.15 5.20 0.38
CA GLN A 309 14.23 5.47 1.48
C GLN A 309 12.77 5.39 1.02
N GLN A 310 12.41 6.06 -0.07
CA GLN A 310 11.05 6.06 -0.60
C GLN A 310 10.63 4.68 -1.13
N ALA A 311 11.53 3.99 -1.86
CA ALA A 311 11.30 2.60 -2.27
C ALA A 311 11.05 1.68 -1.05
N THR A 312 11.86 1.84 0.01
CA THR A 312 11.68 1.10 1.26
C THR A 312 10.33 1.39 1.91
N ARG A 313 9.89 2.65 1.93
CA ARG A 313 8.59 3.03 2.49
C ARG A 313 7.42 2.42 1.70
N ASN A 314 7.51 2.33 0.38
CA ASN A 314 6.51 1.65 -0.46
C ASN A 314 6.46 0.15 -0.16
N ILE A 315 7.62 -0.49 -0.08
CA ILE A 315 7.73 -1.93 0.22
C ILE A 315 7.15 -2.25 1.62
N VAL A 316 7.49 -1.45 2.64
CA VAL A 316 6.93 -1.66 3.99
C VAL A 316 5.42 -1.49 4.01
N ALA A 317 4.87 -0.49 3.31
CA ALA A 317 3.43 -0.32 3.21
C ALA A 317 2.76 -1.52 2.50
N CYS A 318 3.36 -2.01 1.41
CA CYS A 318 2.87 -3.20 0.71
C CYS A 318 2.90 -4.46 1.58
N LEU A 319 4.00 -4.67 2.33
CA LEU A 319 4.11 -5.78 3.28
C LEU A 319 3.11 -5.68 4.43
N ALA A 320 2.87 -4.49 4.96
CA ALA A 320 1.91 -4.28 6.03
C ALA A 320 0.46 -4.51 5.56
N ALA A 321 0.16 -4.23 4.30
CA ALA A 321 -1.18 -4.30 3.75
C ALA A 321 -1.51 -5.62 3.05
N SER A 322 -0.51 -6.40 2.60
CA SER A 322 -0.75 -7.64 1.85
C SER A 322 0.29 -8.73 2.14
N PRO A 323 -0.12 -9.95 2.53
CA PRO A 323 0.81 -11.06 2.72
C PRO A 323 1.48 -11.51 1.40
N ALA A 324 0.84 -11.29 0.25
CA ALA A 324 1.37 -11.62 -1.07
C ALA A 324 2.61 -10.78 -1.46
N ALA A 325 2.80 -9.63 -0.81
CA ALA A 325 3.96 -8.77 -1.00
C ALA A 325 5.28 -9.46 -0.57
N GLY A 326 5.23 -10.30 0.48
CA GLY A 326 6.41 -11.04 0.96
C GLY A 326 6.89 -12.07 -0.07
N ALA A 327 5.97 -12.85 -0.63
CA ALA A 327 6.29 -13.81 -1.70
C ALA A 327 6.81 -13.11 -2.96
N ALA A 328 6.28 -11.92 -3.29
CA ALA A 328 6.77 -11.12 -4.40
C ALA A 328 8.21 -10.62 -4.18
N TRP A 329 8.53 -10.17 -2.96
CA TRP A 329 9.90 -9.83 -2.58
C TRP A 329 10.81 -11.04 -2.77
N GLU A 330 10.46 -12.18 -2.18
CA GLU A 330 11.29 -13.39 -2.25
C GLU A 330 11.57 -13.82 -3.71
N SER A 331 10.54 -13.81 -4.56
CA SER A 331 10.65 -14.13 -5.97
C SER A 331 11.60 -13.15 -6.69
N ARG A 332 11.44 -11.84 -6.47
CA ARG A 332 12.27 -10.82 -7.11
C ARG A 332 13.70 -10.82 -6.60
N HIS A 333 13.92 -11.13 -5.31
CA HIS A 333 15.23 -11.17 -4.66
C HIS A 333 16.23 -12.06 -5.39
N LYS A 334 15.77 -13.18 -5.95
CA LYS A 334 16.61 -14.08 -6.76
C LYS A 334 17.29 -13.36 -7.92
N HIS A 335 16.57 -12.45 -8.56
CA HIS A 335 17.03 -11.74 -9.76
C HIS A 335 17.63 -10.37 -9.43
N GLN A 336 17.16 -9.74 -8.35
CA GLN A 336 17.51 -8.38 -7.97
C GLN A 336 18.13 -8.30 -6.56
N LEU A 337 19.17 -9.11 -6.32
CA LEU A 337 19.86 -9.17 -5.03
C LEU A 337 20.38 -7.79 -4.58
N ARG A 338 20.87 -6.97 -5.50
CA ARG A 338 21.39 -5.61 -5.20
C ARG A 338 20.33 -4.70 -4.60
N GLY A 339 19.14 -4.66 -5.21
CA GLY A 339 18.03 -3.81 -4.75
C GLY A 339 17.53 -4.24 -3.38
N SER A 340 17.33 -5.54 -3.20
CA SER A 340 16.94 -6.11 -1.91
C SER A 340 17.98 -5.86 -0.82
N THR A 341 19.27 -6.00 -1.12
CA THR A 341 20.36 -5.70 -0.18
C THR A 341 20.26 -4.27 0.35
N ARG A 342 20.03 -3.30 -0.55
CA ARG A 342 19.92 -1.88 -0.17
C ARG A 342 18.69 -1.60 0.69
N VAL A 343 17.55 -2.16 0.33
CA VAL A 343 16.33 -2.03 1.12
C VAL A 343 16.54 -2.64 2.51
N LEU A 344 17.15 -3.83 2.61
CA LEU A 344 17.45 -4.48 3.88
C LEU A 344 18.44 -3.66 4.73
N GLN A 345 19.49 -3.11 4.12
CA GLN A 345 20.45 -2.23 4.82
C GLN A 345 19.78 -0.94 5.32
N HIS A 346 18.95 -0.31 4.49
CA HIS A 346 18.21 0.89 4.88
C HIS A 346 17.18 0.57 6.00
N LEU A 347 16.48 -0.56 5.92
CA LEU A 347 15.62 -1.04 7.00
C LEU A 347 16.41 -1.28 8.28
N MET A 348 17.57 -1.92 8.21
CA MET A 348 18.43 -2.17 9.36
C MET A 348 18.87 -0.86 10.03
N ALA A 349 19.24 0.15 9.24
CA ALA A 349 19.65 1.47 9.74
C ALA A 349 18.49 2.25 10.39
N THR A 350 17.28 2.16 9.81
CA THR A 350 16.11 2.96 10.23
C THR A 350 15.16 2.25 11.19
N ALA A 351 15.32 0.95 11.39
CA ALA A 351 14.54 0.16 12.35
C ALA A 351 14.81 0.59 13.80
N PRO A 352 13.79 0.60 14.67
CA PRO A 352 12.43 0.07 14.44
C PRO A 352 11.43 1.07 13.85
N ARG A 353 11.81 2.34 13.62
CA ARG A 353 10.87 3.41 13.24
C ARG A 353 10.19 3.14 11.89
N SER A 354 10.98 2.74 10.89
CA SER A 354 10.48 2.43 9.54
C SER A 354 9.55 1.22 9.50
N LEU A 355 9.74 0.24 10.40
CA LEU A 355 8.94 -0.99 10.46
C LEU A 355 7.66 -0.87 11.29
N ARG A 356 7.42 0.27 11.97
CA ARG A 356 6.22 0.45 12.82
C ARG A 356 4.90 0.07 12.16
N PRO A 357 4.61 0.43 10.88
CA PRO A 357 3.33 0.06 10.25
C PRO A 357 3.14 -1.45 10.16
N LEU A 358 4.21 -2.18 9.87
CA LEU A 358 4.24 -3.64 9.74
C LEU A 358 4.15 -4.32 11.11
N LEU A 359 4.85 -3.79 12.12
CA LEU A 359 4.98 -4.43 13.43
C LEU A 359 3.74 -4.29 14.33
N ARG A 360 2.76 -3.46 13.95
CA ARG A 360 1.48 -3.33 14.67
C ARG A 360 0.64 -4.60 14.61
N ASP A 361 0.70 -5.30 13.50
CA ASP A 361 -0.03 -6.55 13.29
C ASP A 361 0.89 -7.75 13.59
N ALA A 362 0.47 -8.61 14.52
CA ALA A 362 1.20 -9.82 14.90
C ALA A 362 1.36 -10.79 13.72
N GLN A 363 0.37 -10.86 12.82
CA GLN A 363 0.42 -11.70 11.63
C GLN A 363 1.46 -11.18 10.64
N GLN A 364 1.43 -9.89 10.32
CA GLN A 364 2.41 -9.28 9.41
C GLN A 364 3.82 -9.30 9.98
N ARG A 365 3.97 -9.09 11.29
CA ARG A 365 5.24 -9.27 11.98
C ARG A 365 5.78 -10.70 11.79
N THR A 366 4.94 -11.71 11.98
CA THR A 366 5.35 -13.11 11.83
C THR A 366 5.72 -13.43 10.38
N ALA A 367 4.92 -12.94 9.41
CA ALA A 367 5.19 -13.08 7.99
C ALA A 367 6.52 -12.41 7.59
N PHE A 368 6.83 -11.23 8.14
CA PHE A 368 8.09 -10.55 7.90
C PHE A 368 9.29 -11.30 8.49
N LEU A 369 9.18 -11.85 9.71
CA LEU A 369 10.22 -12.69 10.30
C LEU A 369 10.46 -13.96 9.47
N GLN A 370 9.39 -14.57 8.96
CA GLN A 370 9.50 -15.70 8.03
C GLN A 370 10.19 -15.28 6.72
N LEU A 371 9.82 -14.13 6.15
CA LEU A 371 10.48 -13.59 4.96
C LEU A 371 11.99 -13.42 5.18
N LEU A 372 12.41 -12.78 6.28
CA LEU A 372 13.83 -12.61 6.61
C LEU A 372 14.56 -13.96 6.66
N LYS A 373 13.98 -14.95 7.33
CA LYS A 373 14.55 -16.30 7.42
C LYS A 373 14.67 -16.96 6.04
N THR A 374 13.64 -16.83 5.19
CA THR A 374 13.67 -17.36 3.82
C THR A 374 14.73 -16.67 2.97
N LEU A 375 14.87 -15.34 3.08
CA LEU A 375 15.91 -14.60 2.36
C LEU A 375 17.31 -15.09 2.76
N GLN A 376 17.58 -15.27 4.06
CA GLN A 376 18.84 -15.83 4.58
C GLN A 376 19.14 -17.22 4.02
N GLN A 377 18.14 -18.10 3.96
CA GLN A 377 18.30 -19.44 3.37
C GLN A 377 18.75 -19.36 1.91
N ARG A 378 18.22 -18.39 1.14
CA ARG A 378 18.58 -18.17 -0.27
C ARG A 378 19.98 -17.59 -0.44
N HIS A 379 20.50 -16.85 0.55
CA HIS A 379 21.87 -16.32 0.51
C HIS A 379 22.94 -17.39 0.66
N ARG A 380 22.64 -18.53 1.30
CA ARG A 380 23.62 -19.61 1.57
C ARG A 380 24.42 -20.04 0.34
N PHE A 381 23.77 -20.13 -0.83
CA PHE A 381 24.43 -20.48 -2.09
C PHE A 381 25.46 -19.42 -2.53
N HIS A 382 25.11 -18.15 -2.44
CA HIS A 382 26.01 -17.04 -2.77
C HIS A 382 27.14 -16.87 -1.73
N LEU A 383 26.86 -17.18 -0.46
CA LEU A 383 27.85 -17.15 0.62
C LEU A 383 28.91 -18.24 0.44
N GLN A 384 28.52 -19.44 0.00
CA GLN A 384 29.44 -20.54 -0.31
C GLN A 384 30.34 -20.23 -1.51
N SER A 385 29.83 -19.50 -2.50
CA SER A 385 30.59 -19.08 -3.68
C SER A 385 31.62 -17.98 -3.36
N GLY A 386 31.35 -17.14 -2.34
CA GLY A 386 32.32 -16.28 -1.65
C GLY A 386 33.00 -15.15 -2.45
N LYS A 387 32.78 -15.04 -3.77
CA LYS A 387 33.49 -14.10 -4.65
C LYS A 387 32.51 -13.21 -5.43
N GLY A 388 32.96 -12.01 -5.79
CA GLY A 388 32.22 -11.06 -6.61
C GLY A 388 31.17 -10.24 -5.86
N TRP A 389 30.52 -9.33 -6.58
CA TRP A 389 29.56 -8.38 -6.01
C TRP A 389 28.34 -9.09 -5.41
N GLN A 390 27.92 -10.24 -5.96
CA GLN A 390 26.80 -11.03 -5.43
C GLN A 390 27.13 -11.61 -4.06
N GLY A 391 28.37 -12.07 -3.83
CA GLY A 391 28.81 -12.58 -2.53
C GLY A 391 28.81 -11.49 -1.46
N ALA A 392 29.32 -10.30 -1.80
CA ALA A 392 29.31 -9.14 -0.91
C ALA A 392 27.87 -8.69 -0.57
N ALA A 393 26.99 -8.60 -1.58
CA ALA A 393 25.58 -8.25 -1.40
C ALA A 393 24.82 -9.29 -0.55
N ALA A 394 25.11 -10.58 -0.74
CA ALA A 394 24.54 -11.65 0.06
C ALA A 394 24.99 -11.56 1.53
N ARG A 395 26.27 -11.28 1.82
CA ARG A 395 26.77 -11.08 3.19
C ARG A 395 26.10 -9.90 3.88
N ALA A 396 26.05 -8.75 3.20
CA ALA A 396 25.41 -7.56 3.72
C ALA A 396 23.90 -7.76 3.98
N SER A 397 23.23 -8.48 3.06
CA SER A 397 21.82 -8.83 3.24
C SER A 397 21.60 -9.78 4.42
N ASP A 398 22.46 -10.79 4.57
CA ASP A 398 22.34 -11.81 5.62
C ASP A 398 22.58 -11.20 7.02
N ASP A 399 23.58 -10.33 7.15
CA ASP A 399 23.83 -9.52 8.35
C ASP A 399 22.63 -8.62 8.66
N ALA A 400 22.11 -7.90 7.66
CA ALA A 400 20.92 -7.07 7.82
C ALA A 400 19.70 -7.89 8.26
N CYS A 401 19.47 -9.08 7.70
CA CYS A 401 18.38 -9.97 8.11
C CYS A 401 18.54 -10.43 9.57
N THR A 402 19.77 -10.74 10.00
CA THR A 402 20.07 -11.18 11.37
C THR A 402 19.80 -10.05 12.36
N GLN A 403 20.33 -8.86 12.09
CA GLN A 403 20.14 -7.69 12.95
C GLN A 403 18.68 -7.23 12.96
N LEU A 404 17.98 -7.27 11.82
CA LEU A 404 16.56 -6.96 11.76
C LEU A 404 15.73 -7.96 12.55
N THR A 405 16.03 -9.25 12.46
CA THR A 405 15.35 -10.29 13.26
C THR A 405 15.54 -10.03 14.75
N ALA A 406 16.77 -9.70 15.17
CA ALA A 406 17.07 -9.34 16.56
C ALA A 406 16.33 -8.06 17.00
N LYS A 407 16.33 -7.00 16.19
CA LYS A 407 15.61 -5.75 16.48
C LYS A 407 14.09 -5.92 16.55
N VAL A 408 13.51 -6.72 15.64
CA VAL A 408 12.08 -7.01 15.62
C VAL A 408 11.69 -7.85 16.84
N ASN A 409 12.48 -8.86 17.21
CA ASN A 409 12.23 -9.65 18.42
C ASN A 409 12.46 -8.85 19.70
N GLY A 410 13.55 -8.06 19.74
CA GLY A 410 13.89 -7.15 20.83
C GLY A 410 12.96 -5.95 20.99
N SER A 411 12.14 -5.62 19.98
CA SER A 411 11.08 -4.61 20.13
C SER A 411 9.96 -5.00 21.11
N ARG A 412 9.92 -6.27 21.56
CA ARG A 412 9.14 -6.72 22.73
C ARG A 412 9.84 -6.51 24.07
N GLY A 413 11.07 -5.99 24.08
CA GLY A 413 11.92 -5.88 25.26
C GLY A 413 12.87 -4.67 25.17
N ALA A 414 12.32 -3.46 25.11
CA ALA A 414 13.08 -2.27 25.48
C ALA A 414 13.07 -2.16 27.01
N GLY A 415 13.85 -3.04 27.64
CA GLY A 415 14.06 -3.11 29.08
C GLY A 415 15.11 -4.19 29.36
N GLY A 416 16.38 -3.82 29.27
CA GLY A 416 17.47 -4.54 29.93
C GLY A 416 18.40 -5.38 29.06
N CYS A 417 19.61 -4.87 28.93
CA CYS A 417 20.83 -5.51 28.42
C CYS A 417 21.28 -6.76 29.21
N HIS A 418 22.09 -7.59 28.54
CA HIS A 418 23.10 -8.53 29.05
C HIS A 418 22.63 -9.63 30.01
N LEU A 419 22.61 -10.88 29.51
CA LEU A 419 23.06 -12.16 30.09
C LEU A 419 22.21 -13.29 29.49
N THR A 420 22.66 -13.85 28.36
CA THR A 420 22.10 -15.10 27.84
C THR A 420 22.54 -16.26 28.74
N SER A 421 21.77 -16.52 29.80
CA SER A 421 21.72 -17.82 30.49
C SER A 421 20.44 -17.98 31.32
N GLY A 422 19.30 -17.45 30.85
CA GLY A 422 18.04 -17.42 31.63
C GLY A 422 16.82 -18.06 30.96
N VAL A 423 16.83 -18.30 29.65
CA VAL A 423 15.63 -18.77 28.92
C VAL A 423 15.35 -20.27 29.15
N LEU A 424 16.30 -21.02 29.71
CA LEU A 424 16.04 -22.41 30.14
C LEU A 424 15.34 -22.53 31.50
N LEU A 425 15.40 -21.51 32.37
CA LEU A 425 14.82 -21.60 33.73
C LEU A 425 13.31 -21.32 33.76
N ALA A 426 12.79 -20.44 32.90
CA ALA A 426 11.36 -20.13 32.87
C ALA A 426 10.48 -21.32 32.42
N ALA A 427 11.04 -22.20 31.58
CA ALA A 427 10.38 -23.45 31.17
C ALA A 427 10.37 -24.52 32.29
N LEU A 428 11.28 -24.43 33.25
CA LEU A 428 11.36 -25.33 34.42
C LEU A 428 10.53 -24.82 35.62
N VAL A 429 10.35 -23.50 35.75
CA VAL A 429 9.53 -22.91 36.83
C VAL A 429 8.03 -23.09 36.56
N GLY A 430 7.60 -23.01 35.29
CA GLY A 430 6.20 -23.23 34.90
C GLY A 430 5.71 -24.67 35.07
N THR A 431 6.61 -25.66 34.99
CA THR A 431 6.30 -27.08 35.22
C THR A 431 6.34 -27.44 36.72
N ALA A 432 7.15 -26.74 37.52
CA ALA A 432 7.18 -26.92 38.98
C ALA A 432 5.92 -26.38 39.69
N LEU A 433 5.36 -25.24 39.22
CA LEU A 433 4.15 -24.65 39.81
C LEU A 433 2.88 -25.52 39.67
N VAL A 434 2.83 -26.36 38.64
CA VAL A 434 1.70 -27.27 38.40
C VAL A 434 1.79 -28.53 39.27
N LEU A 435 2.99 -28.98 39.60
CA LEU A 435 3.21 -30.13 40.50
C LEU A 435 3.10 -29.77 41.99
N LEU A 436 3.04 -28.47 42.32
CA LEU A 436 2.96 -27.96 43.68
C LEU A 436 1.52 -27.60 44.12
N SER A 437 0.48 -28.32 43.66
CA SER A 437 -0.91 -28.09 44.12
C SER A 437 -1.59 -29.28 44.81
N GLN A 438 -0.87 -30.39 45.09
CA GLN A 438 -1.47 -31.60 45.68
C GLN A 438 -0.88 -32.10 47.00
N ASN A 439 -0.02 -31.35 47.69
CA ASN A 439 0.56 -31.82 48.96
C ASN A 439 0.36 -30.80 50.08
N ALA A 440 -0.03 -31.28 51.27
CA ALA A 440 -0.18 -30.46 52.47
C ALA A 440 1.10 -29.69 52.90
N HIS A 441 2.25 -29.95 52.26
CA HIS A 441 3.49 -29.17 52.38
C HIS A 441 3.44 -27.80 51.64
N ILE A 442 2.39 -27.54 50.85
CA ILE A 442 2.21 -26.31 50.04
C ILE A 442 1.60 -25.15 50.84
N GLN A 443 1.08 -25.38 52.05
CA GLN A 443 0.66 -24.28 52.92
C GLN A 443 1.84 -23.52 53.54
N ASP A 444 2.99 -24.15 53.77
CA ASP A 444 4.17 -23.47 54.36
C ASP A 444 4.91 -22.55 53.37
N LEU A 445 4.96 -22.91 52.08
CA LEU A 445 5.55 -22.07 51.02
C LEU A 445 4.64 -20.90 50.59
N ALA A 446 3.32 -21.06 50.69
CA ALA A 446 2.38 -19.96 50.49
C ALA A 446 2.56 -18.85 51.54
N HIS A 447 3.01 -19.22 52.74
CA HIS A 447 3.26 -18.27 53.83
C HIS A 447 4.58 -17.49 53.65
N GLU A 448 5.60 -18.08 53.03
CA GLU A 448 6.87 -17.41 52.65
C GLU A 448 6.69 -16.43 51.48
N VAL A 449 5.82 -16.74 50.51
CA VAL A 449 5.52 -15.87 49.35
C VAL A 449 4.79 -14.59 49.76
N ALA A 450 3.95 -14.64 50.79
CA ALA A 450 3.28 -13.46 51.34
C ALA A 450 4.23 -12.49 52.08
N GLN A 451 5.39 -12.99 52.54
CA GLN A 451 6.42 -12.20 53.27
C GLN A 451 7.65 -11.85 52.41
N SER A 452 7.71 -12.31 51.16
CA SER A 452 8.80 -12.03 50.24
C SER A 452 8.90 -10.55 49.86
N GLU A 453 10.13 -10.00 49.85
CA GLU A 453 10.42 -8.63 49.39
C GLU A 453 9.86 -8.36 47.97
N ALA A 454 9.62 -9.39 47.15
CA ALA A 454 9.02 -9.25 45.82
C ALA A 454 7.51 -8.96 45.85
N PHE A 455 6.77 -9.46 46.85
CA PHE A 455 5.35 -9.14 47.05
C PHE A 455 5.20 -7.72 47.63
N GLN A 456 6.11 -7.31 48.51
CA GLN A 456 6.17 -5.93 49.01
C GLN A 456 6.66 -4.93 47.95
N ALA A 457 7.64 -5.30 47.11
CA ALA A 457 8.09 -4.48 45.98
C ALA A 457 7.06 -4.37 44.85
N ALA A 458 6.19 -5.36 44.67
CA ALA A 458 5.07 -5.31 43.72
C ALA A 458 3.89 -4.44 44.22
N THR A 459 3.78 -4.22 45.52
CA THR A 459 2.74 -3.39 46.14
C THR A 459 3.23 -1.98 46.50
N ALA A 460 4.55 -1.76 46.63
CA ALA A 460 5.20 -0.47 46.87
C ALA A 460 4.90 0.62 45.81
N PRO A 461 5.00 0.37 44.48
CA PRO A 461 4.65 1.38 43.48
C PRO A 461 3.14 1.65 43.43
N LEU A 462 2.30 0.74 43.92
CA LEU A 462 0.86 0.93 44.07
C LEU A 462 0.55 1.89 45.24
N HIS A 463 1.30 1.79 46.35
CA HIS A 463 1.24 2.74 47.46
C HIS A 463 1.84 4.11 47.09
N ASP A 464 2.96 4.13 46.36
CA ASP A 464 3.65 5.34 45.91
C ASP A 464 2.85 6.09 44.82
N ALA A 465 2.14 5.36 43.94
CA ALA A 465 1.19 5.92 42.99
C ALA A 465 -0.09 6.44 43.68
N ALA A 466 -0.61 5.74 44.68
CA ALA A 466 -1.77 6.19 45.47
C ALA A 466 -1.48 7.49 46.25
N ALA A 467 -0.26 7.66 46.79
CA ALA A 467 0.18 8.87 47.46
C ALA A 467 0.40 10.06 46.51
N LYS A 468 0.90 9.80 45.29
CA LYS A 468 1.15 10.82 44.25
C LYS A 468 -0.11 11.27 43.51
N LEU A 469 -1.18 10.47 43.53
CA LEU A 469 -2.42 10.72 42.80
C LEU A 469 -3.59 11.19 43.69
N ALA A 470 -3.37 11.35 45.00
CA ALA A 470 -4.34 11.89 45.95
C ALA A 470 -4.99 13.24 45.53
N PRO A 471 -4.29 14.21 44.89
CA PRO A 471 -4.93 15.46 44.46
C PRO A 471 -5.74 15.37 43.15
N TYR A 472 -5.83 14.19 42.49
CA TYR A 472 -6.56 13.99 41.24
C TYR A 472 -7.58 12.83 41.31
N ALA A 473 -8.05 12.50 42.52
CA ALA A 473 -8.81 11.29 42.83
C ALA A 473 -10.09 11.08 41.98
N ASP A 474 -10.77 12.13 41.56
CA ASP A 474 -12.05 12.01 40.84
C ASP A 474 -11.88 11.62 39.35
N ASP A 475 -10.84 12.09 38.66
CA ASP A 475 -10.63 11.83 37.22
C ASP A 475 -10.02 10.44 36.95
N VAL A 476 -9.24 9.92 37.92
CA VAL A 476 -8.62 8.60 37.83
C VAL A 476 -9.64 7.48 38.10
N ASN A 477 -10.57 7.68 39.02
CA ASN A 477 -11.60 6.70 39.37
C ASN A 477 -12.60 6.48 38.21
N ALA A 478 -12.80 7.51 37.38
CA ALA A 478 -13.56 7.42 36.13
C ALA A 478 -12.85 6.60 35.04
N LYS A 479 -11.51 6.71 34.94
CA LYS A 479 -10.70 6.01 33.92
C LYS A 479 -10.38 4.56 34.26
N LEU A 480 -10.35 4.16 35.53
CA LEU A 480 -10.00 2.80 35.96
C LEU A 480 -11.19 1.82 36.04
N ARG A 481 -12.43 2.29 36.17
CA ARG A 481 -13.64 1.44 36.17
C ARG A 481 -13.73 0.43 35.01
N PRO A 482 -13.48 0.80 33.74
CA PRO A 482 -13.56 -0.15 32.63
C PRO A 482 -12.43 -1.20 32.67
N TYR A 483 -11.25 -0.85 33.20
CA TYR A 483 -10.13 -1.79 33.33
C TYR A 483 -10.39 -2.85 34.41
N VAL A 484 -11.00 -2.48 35.54
CA VAL A 484 -11.37 -3.42 36.62
C VAL A 484 -12.48 -4.37 36.16
N ALA A 485 -13.45 -3.87 35.39
CA ALA A 485 -14.50 -4.69 34.79
C ALA A 485 -13.94 -5.66 33.74
N ASP A 486 -13.00 -5.23 32.88
CA ASP A 486 -12.39 -6.10 31.86
C ASP A 486 -11.49 -7.18 32.50
N VAL A 487 -10.74 -6.85 33.55
CA VAL A 487 -9.94 -7.83 34.30
C VAL A 487 -10.83 -8.84 35.02
N SER A 488 -11.91 -8.39 35.67
CA SER A 488 -12.88 -9.29 36.32
C SER A 488 -13.58 -10.20 35.31
N ALA A 489 -13.96 -9.67 34.15
CA ALA A 489 -14.56 -10.45 33.06
C ALA A 489 -13.57 -11.44 32.46
N ARG A 490 -12.28 -11.08 32.36
CA ARG A 490 -11.22 -11.97 31.89
C ARG A 490 -10.92 -13.11 32.86
N VAL A 491 -11.01 -12.89 34.17
CA VAL A 491 -10.66 -13.91 35.18
C VAL A 491 -11.80 -14.92 35.43
N THR A 492 -13.06 -14.50 35.26
CA THR A 492 -14.26 -15.32 35.54
C THR A 492 -14.34 -16.67 34.78
N PRO A 493 -14.09 -16.75 33.47
CA PRO A 493 -14.15 -18.04 32.75
C PRO A 493 -13.00 -18.99 33.12
N TYR A 494 -11.83 -18.47 33.54
CA TYR A 494 -10.73 -19.32 34.04
C TYR A 494 -11.08 -19.97 35.37
N TRP A 495 -11.90 -19.31 36.19
CA TRP A 495 -12.38 -19.83 37.46
C TRP A 495 -13.39 -20.98 37.27
N HIS A 496 -14.36 -20.81 36.37
CA HIS A 496 -15.33 -21.86 36.05
C HIS A 496 -14.68 -23.06 35.33
N GLN A 497 -13.75 -22.82 34.41
CA GLN A 497 -13.04 -23.87 33.69
C GLN A 497 -12.07 -24.67 34.59
N ALA A 498 -11.47 -24.02 35.60
CA ALA A 498 -10.67 -24.71 36.62
C ALA A 498 -11.54 -25.58 37.54
N SER A 499 -12.75 -25.13 37.89
CA SER A 499 -13.68 -25.86 38.76
C SER A 499 -14.29 -27.10 38.11
N GLU A 500 -14.72 -27.04 36.84
CA GLU A 500 -15.25 -28.20 36.10
C GLU A 500 -14.20 -29.31 35.88
N ARG A 501 -12.93 -28.93 35.70
CA ARG A 501 -11.84 -29.88 35.43
C ARG A 501 -11.39 -30.66 36.64
N VAL A 502 -11.60 -30.15 37.86
CA VAL A 502 -11.15 -30.80 39.10
C VAL A 502 -12.19 -31.80 39.63
N LEU A 503 -13.48 -31.62 39.30
CA LEU A 503 -14.61 -32.45 39.77
C LEU A 503 -14.49 -33.97 39.47
N PRO A 504 -14.12 -34.42 38.25
CA PRO A 504 -13.98 -35.85 37.95
C PRO A 504 -12.78 -36.51 38.66
N TYR A 505 -11.71 -35.74 38.90
CA TYR A 505 -10.51 -36.24 39.57
C TYR A 505 -10.75 -36.48 41.07
N VAL A 506 -11.58 -35.65 41.71
CA VAL A 506 -11.99 -35.86 43.10
C VAL A 506 -12.78 -37.17 43.24
N HIS A 507 -13.72 -37.44 42.32
CA HIS A 507 -14.47 -38.71 42.32
C HIS A 507 -13.58 -39.93 42.02
N SER A 508 -12.66 -39.82 41.06
CA SER A 508 -11.71 -40.89 40.72
C SER A 508 -10.76 -41.24 41.86
N VAL A 509 -10.27 -40.24 42.61
CA VAL A 509 -9.38 -40.46 43.76
C VAL A 509 -10.15 -41.12 44.90
N GLN A 510 -11.43 -40.78 45.08
CA GLN A 510 -12.28 -41.35 46.12
C GLN A 510 -12.62 -42.84 45.85
N GLU A 511 -12.85 -43.24 44.60
CA GLU A 511 -13.04 -44.65 44.23
C GLU A 511 -11.76 -45.49 44.36
N GLN A 512 -10.59 -44.91 44.08
CA GLN A 512 -9.31 -45.62 44.16
C GLN A 512 -8.78 -45.75 45.59
N ALA A 513 -9.09 -44.81 46.48
CA ALA A 513 -8.62 -44.82 47.87
C ALA A 513 -9.37 -45.86 48.74
N ALA A 514 -10.67 -46.09 48.49
CA ALA A 514 -11.51 -46.99 49.29
C ALA A 514 -10.95 -48.43 49.41
N PRO A 515 -10.56 -49.13 48.34
CA PRO A 515 -10.01 -50.49 48.45
C PRO A 515 -8.59 -50.55 49.03
N MET A 516 -7.81 -49.46 48.95
CA MET A 516 -6.47 -49.42 49.56
C MET A 516 -6.55 -49.32 51.08
N LEU A 517 -7.51 -48.56 51.61
CA LEU A 517 -7.76 -48.50 53.06
C LEU A 517 -8.19 -49.86 53.62
N ASP A 518 -9.00 -50.60 52.88
CA ASP A 518 -9.47 -51.92 53.33
C ASP A 518 -8.34 -52.97 53.36
N ARG A 519 -7.41 -52.87 52.39
CA ARG A 519 -6.21 -53.73 52.30
C ARG A 519 -5.18 -53.42 53.40
N ILE A 520 -5.06 -52.15 53.79
CA ILE A 520 -4.20 -51.73 54.89
C ILE A 520 -4.78 -52.19 56.23
N SER A 521 -6.11 -52.09 56.40
CA SER A 521 -6.78 -52.54 57.64
C SER A 521 -6.59 -54.03 57.88
N THR A 522 -6.70 -54.84 56.82
CA THR A 522 -6.53 -56.29 56.87
C THR A 522 -5.08 -56.71 57.11
N GLN A 523 -4.10 -56.00 56.55
CA GLN A 523 -2.68 -56.23 56.84
C GLN A 523 -2.31 -55.86 58.29
N LEU A 524 -2.88 -54.79 58.82
CA LEU A 524 -2.70 -54.39 60.22
C LEU A 524 -3.30 -55.40 61.19
N ALA A 525 -4.49 -55.93 60.89
CA ALA A 525 -5.10 -56.99 61.69
C ALA A 525 -4.25 -58.28 61.71
N ALA A 526 -3.66 -58.65 60.58
CA ALA A 526 -2.78 -59.82 60.47
C ALA A 526 -1.45 -59.65 61.23
N LEU A 527 -0.88 -58.44 61.23
CA LEU A 527 0.35 -58.15 61.98
C LEU A 527 0.12 -58.10 63.49
N LEU A 528 -1.01 -57.54 63.94
CA LEU A 528 -1.39 -57.54 65.35
C LEU A 528 -1.61 -58.95 65.90
N HIS A 529 -2.17 -59.85 65.07
CA HIS A 529 -2.39 -61.24 65.45
C HIS A 529 -1.08 -62.06 65.55
N ARG A 530 -0.05 -61.72 64.75
CA ARG A 530 1.30 -62.30 64.84
C ARG A 530 2.10 -61.78 66.04
N ALA A 531 1.89 -60.51 66.41
CA ALA A 531 2.59 -59.87 67.52
C ALA A 531 2.13 -60.37 68.90
N HIS A 532 0.92 -60.95 69.01
CA HIS A 532 0.43 -61.57 70.25
C HIS A 532 0.79 -63.07 70.39
N SER A 533 1.40 -63.67 69.37
CA SER A 533 1.80 -65.09 69.36
C SER A 533 3.31 -65.32 69.51
N HIS A 534 4.07 -64.27 69.82
CA HIS A 534 5.47 -64.29 70.26
C HIS A 534 5.56 -63.57 71.59
#